data_AF-A0A8T5IMD3-F1
#
_entry.id   AF-A0A8T5IMD3-F1
#
_cell.length_a   1.000
_cell.length_b   1.000
_cell.length_c   1.000
_cell.angle_alpha   90.00
_cell.angle_beta   90.00
_cell.angle_gamma   90.00
#
_symmetry.space_group_name_H-M   'P 1'
#
loop_
_entity.id
_entity.type
_entity.pdbx_description
1 polymer ?
#
loop_
_entity_poly.entity_id
_entity_poly.type
_entity_poly.pdbx_seq_one_letter_code
_entity_poly.pdbx_strand_id
1 'polypeptide(L)'
;MGIIRGSALVIIGVIFFVGLLVCGAFLTVANSLEYENIQSELVPVVEEVVSETLVPSLANDYSNLLVLCQNTTTLNYSVGDLSANILCVDVVQGIENLTSKIINDKVKEIYYQEYDCNFLDCETENGIPFYLVSEHSKNYFSGKFYFVAFVLFLLLGVIFILTEIRSNAFILAGGLIVLASLPFSKLDWFVSIFARIDFLQFFTFMFNEAFSVFVKFLVWGVLVLGAGIIWKFFSVGFKINSFVEKFKGEKKVVKKEIVK
;
A
#
# COMPACT_ATOMS: atom_id res chain seq x y z
N MET A 1 -38.91 -1.42 13.60
CA MET A 1 -37.58 -2.00 13.27
C MET A 1 -36.70 -1.10 12.39
N GLY A 2 -37.25 -0.11 11.65
CA GLY A 2 -36.44 0.74 10.77
C GLY A 2 -35.38 1.59 11.48
N ILE A 3 -35.70 2.18 12.64
CA ILE A 3 -34.76 3.05 13.40
C ILE A 3 -33.51 2.28 13.83
N ILE A 4 -33.67 1.09 14.40
CA ILE A 4 -32.56 0.26 14.90
C ILE A 4 -31.63 -0.17 13.75
N ARG A 5 -32.20 -0.55 12.59
CA ARG A 5 -31.40 -0.89 11.40
C ARG A 5 -30.67 0.32 10.84
N GLY A 6 -31.34 1.47 10.77
CA GLY A 6 -30.75 2.73 10.31
C GLY A 6 -29.57 3.16 11.18
N SER A 7 -29.74 3.16 12.52
CA SER A 7 -28.66 3.53 13.44
C SER A 7 -27.48 2.55 13.37
N ALA A 8 -27.74 1.24 13.30
CA ALA A 8 -26.69 0.24 13.16
C ALA A 8 -25.90 0.41 11.85
N LEU A 9 -26.59 0.70 10.75
CA LEU A 9 -25.97 0.93 9.44
C LEU A 9 -25.05 2.16 9.45
N VAL A 10 -25.43 3.24 10.14
CA VAL A 10 -24.57 4.42 10.31
C VAL A 10 -23.29 4.06 11.07
N ILE A 11 -23.42 3.38 12.22
CA ILE A 11 -22.27 2.98 13.04
C ILE A 11 -21.31 2.09 12.23
N ILE A 12 -21.84 1.08 11.56
CA ILE A 12 -21.06 0.15 10.73
C ILE A 12 -20.43 0.88 9.55
N GLY A 13 -21.12 1.84 8.94
CA GLY A 13 -20.57 2.69 7.88
C GLY A 13 -19.38 3.52 8.34
N VAL A 14 -19.43 4.08 9.55
CA VAL A 14 -18.29 4.81 10.15
C VAL A 14 -17.13 3.87 10.41
N ILE A 15 -17.36 2.69 11.00
CA ILE A 15 -16.31 1.69 11.24
C ILE A 15 -15.68 1.24 9.93
N PHE A 16 -16.49 0.99 8.90
CA PHE A 16 -16.03 0.63 7.56
C PHE A 16 -15.18 1.75 6.94
N PHE A 17 -15.60 3.01 7.07
CA PHE A 17 -14.85 4.17 6.60
C PHE A 17 -13.49 4.31 7.30
N VAL A 18 -13.44 4.22 8.63
CA VAL A 18 -12.18 4.27 9.38
C VAL A 18 -11.29 3.08 9.01
N GLY A 19 -11.86 1.89 8.86
CA GLY A 19 -11.13 0.72 8.42
C GLY A 19 -10.54 0.88 7.01
N LEU A 20 -11.25 1.55 6.09
CA LEU A 20 -10.72 1.88 4.76
C LEU A 20 -9.51 2.81 4.83
N LEU A 21 -9.52 3.81 5.73
CA LEU A 21 -8.36 4.68 5.95
C LEU A 21 -7.17 3.90 6.50
N VAL A 22 -7.38 3.03 7.48
CA VAL A 22 -6.31 2.18 8.03
C VAL A 22 -5.77 1.22 6.97
N CYS A 23 -6.66 0.62 6.19
CA CYS A 23 -6.31 -0.26 5.07
C CYS A 23 -5.47 0.45 4.02
N GLY A 24 -5.88 1.66 3.62
CA GLY A 24 -5.13 2.50 2.69
C GLY A 24 -3.75 2.87 3.24
N ALA A 25 -3.66 3.24 4.52
CA ALA A 25 -2.38 3.57 5.15
C ALA A 25 -1.41 2.38 5.16
N PHE A 26 -1.86 1.18 5.53
CA PHE A 26 -1.01 -0.01 5.47
C PHE A 26 -0.58 -0.36 4.05
N LEU A 27 -1.46 -0.22 3.05
CA LEU A 27 -1.10 -0.44 1.66
C LEU A 27 -0.08 0.59 1.16
N THR A 28 -0.21 1.85 1.57
CA THR A 28 0.74 2.90 1.21
C THR A 28 2.12 2.57 1.77
N VAL A 29 2.22 2.28 3.07
CA VAL A 29 3.50 1.93 3.70
C VAL A 29 4.10 0.67 3.06
N ALA A 30 3.29 -0.36 2.83
CA ALA A 30 3.76 -1.60 2.20
C ALA A 30 4.32 -1.40 0.78
N ASN A 31 3.66 -0.59 -0.06
CA ASN A 31 4.16 -0.30 -1.42
C ASN A 31 5.38 0.63 -1.38
N SER A 32 5.40 1.61 -0.47
CA SER A 32 6.57 2.47 -0.26
C SER A 32 7.81 1.69 0.17
N LEU A 33 7.63 0.57 0.87
CA LEU A 33 8.71 -0.33 1.30
C LEU A 33 9.14 -1.35 0.23
N GLU A 34 8.75 -1.18 -1.03
CA GLU A 34 9.32 -1.99 -2.11
C GLU A 34 10.81 -1.67 -2.30
N TYR A 35 11.60 -2.72 -2.60
CA TYR A 35 13.06 -2.59 -2.74
C TYR A 35 13.46 -1.48 -3.72
N GLU A 36 12.76 -1.35 -4.85
CA GLU A 36 13.05 -0.31 -5.85
C GLU A 36 12.87 1.10 -5.27
N ASN A 37 11.79 1.32 -4.52
CA ASN A 37 11.49 2.59 -3.86
C ASN A 37 12.50 2.90 -2.75
N ILE A 38 12.85 1.90 -1.93
CA ILE A 38 13.86 2.04 -0.88
C ILE A 38 15.23 2.31 -1.50
N GLN A 39 15.61 1.59 -2.55
CA GLN A 39 16.91 1.78 -3.18
C GLN A 39 17.07 3.20 -3.71
N SER A 40 16.06 3.77 -4.39
CA SER A 40 16.15 5.15 -4.90
C SER A 40 16.32 6.21 -3.81
N GLU A 41 15.84 5.94 -2.60
CA GLU A 41 15.77 6.93 -1.51
C GLU A 41 16.87 6.72 -0.47
N LEU A 42 17.32 5.47 -0.26
CA LEU A 42 18.36 5.12 0.70
C LEU A 42 19.76 5.25 0.11
N VAL A 43 19.94 5.06 -1.20
CA VAL A 43 21.24 5.25 -1.88
C VAL A 43 21.86 6.63 -1.59
N PRO A 44 21.18 7.77 -1.80
CA PRO A 44 21.78 9.08 -1.54
C PRO A 44 22.14 9.28 -0.05
N VAL A 45 21.34 8.74 0.87
CA VAL A 45 21.61 8.81 2.31
C VAL A 45 22.84 8.00 2.69
N VAL A 46 22.96 6.77 2.16
CA VAL A 46 24.13 5.92 2.40
C VAL A 46 25.36 6.48 1.68
N GLU A 47 25.19 7.06 0.49
CA GLU A 47 26.26 7.70 -0.26
C GLU A 47 26.88 8.86 0.52
N GLU A 48 26.10 9.69 1.20
CA GLU A 48 26.61 10.77 2.05
C GLU A 48 27.51 10.21 3.17
N VAL A 49 27.03 9.20 3.90
CA VAL A 49 27.77 8.55 5.00
C VAL A 49 29.04 7.86 4.51
N VAL A 50 28.95 7.13 3.39
CA VAL A 50 30.06 6.39 2.78
C VAL A 50 31.08 7.34 2.15
N SER A 51 30.63 8.45 1.55
CA SER A 51 31.51 9.44 0.93
C SER A 51 32.35 10.19 1.96
N GLU A 52 31.81 10.46 3.14
CA GLU A 52 32.55 11.13 4.21
C GLU A 52 33.59 10.22 4.89
N THR A 53 33.32 8.92 4.99
CA THR A 53 34.14 7.98 5.79
C THR A 53 34.98 7.03 4.96
N LEU A 54 34.37 6.40 3.95
CA LEU A 54 34.95 5.30 3.20
C LEU A 54 35.78 5.80 2.01
N VAL A 55 35.30 6.79 1.25
CA VAL A 55 35.96 7.28 0.04
C VAL A 55 37.38 7.80 0.29
N PRO A 56 37.66 8.61 1.34
CA PRO A 56 39.03 9.06 1.63
C PRO A 56 39.95 7.90 2.00
N SER A 57 39.45 6.95 2.78
CA SER A 57 40.19 5.75 3.21
C SER A 57 40.50 4.85 2.02
N LEU A 58 39.50 4.61 1.18
CA LEU A 58 39.60 3.78 -0.02
C LEU A 58 40.52 4.41 -1.07
N ALA A 59 40.51 5.75 -1.22
CA ALA A 59 41.40 6.46 -2.13
C ALA A 59 42.88 6.35 -1.72
N ASN A 60 43.16 6.40 -0.42
CA ASN A 60 44.52 6.22 0.11
C ASN A 60 45.03 4.79 -0.10
N ASP A 61 44.16 3.78 0.05
CA ASP A 61 44.52 2.37 -0.08
C ASP A 61 44.35 1.80 -1.50
N TYR A 62 43.82 2.58 -2.44
CA TYR A 62 43.48 2.11 -3.78
C TYR A 62 44.67 1.53 -4.55
N SER A 63 45.86 2.14 -4.42
CA SER A 63 47.08 1.63 -5.07
C SER A 63 47.48 0.25 -4.51
N ASN A 64 47.27 0.01 -3.22
CA ASN A 64 47.55 -1.27 -2.58
C ASN A 64 46.50 -2.33 -3.01
N LEU A 65 45.23 -1.94 -3.12
CA LEU A 65 44.16 -2.80 -3.61
C LEU A 65 44.41 -3.28 -5.04
N LEU A 66 44.89 -2.41 -5.94
CA LEU A 66 45.24 -2.79 -7.32
C LEU A 66 46.33 -3.86 -7.39
N VAL A 67 47.33 -3.80 -6.49
CA VAL A 67 48.41 -4.79 -6.43
C VAL A 67 47.88 -6.12 -5.89
N LEU A 68 47.08 -6.09 -4.82
CA LEU A 68 46.47 -7.29 -4.25
C LEU A 68 45.57 -8.01 -5.26
N CYS A 69 44.87 -7.23 -6.09
CA CYS A 69 44.00 -7.74 -7.15
C CYS A 69 44.69 -8.45 -8.32
N GLN A 70 46.02 -8.42 -8.40
CA GLN A 70 46.75 -9.21 -9.41
C GLN A 70 46.79 -10.70 -9.07
N ASN A 71 46.69 -11.05 -7.78
CA ASN A 71 46.85 -12.43 -7.30
C ASN A 71 45.54 -13.08 -6.85
N THR A 72 44.49 -12.30 -6.59
CA THR A 72 43.21 -12.79 -6.06
C THR A 72 42.02 -12.23 -6.84
N THR A 73 40.94 -12.99 -6.93
CA THR A 73 39.69 -12.57 -7.60
C THR A 73 38.75 -11.77 -6.69
N THR A 74 38.83 -12.01 -5.37
CA THR A 74 37.99 -11.39 -4.34
C THR A 74 38.86 -10.88 -3.19
N LEU A 75 38.54 -9.70 -2.67
CA LEU A 75 39.18 -9.09 -1.50
C LEU A 75 38.14 -8.78 -0.43
N ASN A 76 38.39 -9.23 0.80
CA ASN A 76 37.62 -8.77 1.95
C ASN A 76 38.27 -7.48 2.47
N TYR A 77 37.57 -6.36 2.31
CA TYR A 77 38.01 -5.07 2.78
C TYR A 77 37.15 -4.64 3.97
N SER A 78 37.78 -4.24 5.07
CA SER A 78 37.10 -3.81 6.29
C SER A 78 37.61 -2.45 6.73
N VAL A 79 36.72 -1.47 6.87
CA VAL A 79 37.01 -0.14 7.42
C VAL A 79 36.04 0.14 8.55
N GLY A 80 36.56 0.21 9.78
CA GLY A 80 35.72 0.29 10.97
C GLY A 80 34.80 -0.93 11.07
N ASP A 81 33.50 -0.68 11.20
CA ASP A 81 32.46 -1.72 11.29
C ASP A 81 31.93 -2.17 9.91
N LEU A 82 32.42 -1.58 8.82
CA LEU A 82 32.00 -1.89 7.46
C LEU A 82 32.93 -2.94 6.86
N SER A 83 32.43 -4.17 6.69
CA SER A 83 33.07 -5.19 5.85
C SER A 83 32.36 -5.32 4.50
N ALA A 84 33.12 -5.30 3.41
CA ALA A 84 32.63 -5.55 2.06
C ALA A 84 33.54 -6.56 1.34
N ASN A 85 32.92 -7.47 0.58
CA ASN A 85 33.65 -8.38 -0.30
C ASN A 85 33.70 -7.75 -1.70
N ILE A 86 34.89 -7.31 -2.10
CA ILE A 86 35.12 -6.54 -3.32
C ILE A 86 35.68 -7.48 -4.40
N LEU A 87 35.05 -7.50 -5.57
CA LEU A 87 35.63 -8.19 -6.72
C LEU A 87 36.68 -7.29 -7.38
N CYS A 88 37.82 -7.89 -7.73
CA CYS A 88 38.92 -7.15 -8.36
C CYS A 88 38.56 -6.54 -9.73
N VAL A 89 37.54 -7.09 -10.39
CA VAL A 89 36.99 -6.52 -11.62
C VAL A 89 36.41 -5.13 -11.38
N ASP A 90 35.76 -4.90 -10.24
CA ASP A 90 35.17 -3.59 -9.91
C ASP A 90 36.26 -2.58 -9.51
N VAL A 91 37.33 -3.04 -8.86
CA VAL A 91 38.50 -2.21 -8.53
C VAL A 91 39.15 -1.67 -9.80
N VAL A 92 39.33 -2.49 -10.83
CA VAL A 92 39.94 -2.08 -12.11
C VAL A 92 39.05 -1.07 -12.88
N GLN A 93 37.74 -1.08 -12.63
CA GLN A 93 36.79 -0.16 -13.24
C GLN A 93 36.75 1.24 -12.60
N GLY A 94 37.50 1.46 -11.51
CA GLY A 94 37.65 2.76 -10.85
C GLY A 94 36.91 2.87 -9.51
N ILE A 95 37.36 3.82 -8.68
CA ILE A 95 36.85 4.07 -7.32
C ILE A 95 35.36 4.42 -7.31
N GLU A 96 34.87 5.17 -8.30
CA GLU A 96 33.45 5.57 -8.37
C GLU A 96 32.51 4.36 -8.58
N ASN A 97 32.88 3.45 -9.49
CA ASN A 97 32.13 2.22 -9.73
C ASN A 97 32.19 1.29 -8.52
N LEU A 98 33.35 1.21 -7.87
CA LEU A 98 33.51 0.44 -6.64
C LEU A 98 32.64 1.01 -5.50
N THR A 99 32.61 2.33 -5.33
CA THR A 99 31.84 3.00 -4.27
C THR A 99 30.34 2.79 -4.46
N SER A 100 29.83 3.02 -5.66
CA SER A 100 28.40 2.80 -5.97
C SER A 100 27.99 1.33 -5.79
N LYS A 101 28.87 0.37 -6.10
CA LYS A 101 28.60 -1.04 -5.85
C LYS A 101 28.54 -1.37 -4.36
N ILE A 102 29.50 -0.88 -3.57
CA ILE A 102 29.51 -1.06 -2.11
C ILE A 102 28.23 -0.49 -1.49
N ILE A 103 27.79 0.70 -1.91
CA ILE A 103 26.55 1.33 -1.43
C ILE A 103 25.34 0.44 -1.76
N ASN A 104 25.20 0.01 -3.03
CA ASN A 104 24.09 -0.85 -3.44
C ASN A 104 24.06 -2.19 -2.70
N ASP A 105 25.21 -2.82 -2.52
CA ASP A 105 25.31 -4.09 -1.79
C ASP A 105 24.94 -3.90 -0.31
N LYS A 106 25.31 -2.77 0.30
CA LYS A 106 24.92 -2.44 1.68
C LYS A 106 23.44 -2.14 1.83
N VAL A 107 22.84 -1.37 0.92
CA VAL A 107 21.38 -1.14 0.91
C VAL A 107 20.63 -2.46 0.76
N LYS A 108 21.12 -3.34 -0.11
CA LYS A 108 20.55 -4.69 -0.30
C LYS A 108 20.67 -5.54 0.96
N GLU A 109 21.84 -5.55 1.60
CA GLU A 109 22.08 -6.26 2.86
C GLU A 109 21.11 -5.78 3.95
N ILE A 110 20.96 -4.46 4.12
CA ILE A 110 20.04 -3.85 5.09
C ILE A 110 18.59 -4.24 4.80
N TYR A 111 18.17 -4.18 3.54
CA TYR A 111 16.79 -4.47 3.16
C TYR A 111 16.42 -5.95 3.37
N TYR A 112 17.29 -6.88 2.99
CA TYR A 112 17.06 -8.33 3.10
C TYR A 112 17.58 -8.94 4.41
N GLN A 113 17.99 -8.11 5.38
CA GLN A 113 18.44 -8.60 6.67
C GLN A 113 17.31 -9.38 7.36
N GLU A 114 17.61 -10.59 7.83
CA GLU A 114 16.69 -11.38 8.64
C GLU A 114 16.71 -10.88 10.08
N TYR A 115 15.53 -10.55 10.61
CA TYR A 115 15.35 -10.08 11.98
C TYR A 115 14.61 -11.17 12.77
N ASP A 116 15.24 -11.70 13.83
CA ASP A 116 14.66 -12.71 14.72
C ASP A 116 13.89 -12.08 15.90
N CYS A 117 13.08 -11.08 15.58
CA CYS A 117 12.27 -10.35 16.54
C CYS A 117 10.88 -10.13 15.98
N ASN A 118 9.87 -9.98 16.86
CA ASN A 118 8.59 -9.47 16.39
C ASN A 118 8.76 -8.01 15.99
N PHE A 119 8.08 -7.58 14.93
CA PHE A 119 8.15 -6.20 14.43
C PHE A 119 8.04 -5.11 15.52
N LEU A 120 7.19 -5.31 16.54
CA LEU A 120 7.01 -4.35 17.64
C LEU A 120 8.13 -4.41 18.69
N ASP A 121 8.81 -5.55 18.81
CA ASP A 121 9.84 -5.79 19.81
C ASP A 121 11.23 -5.40 19.27
N CYS A 122 11.40 -5.39 17.93
CA CYS A 122 12.67 -5.13 17.23
C CYS A 122 13.34 -3.78 17.55
N GLU A 123 12.57 -2.74 17.90
CA GLU A 123 13.12 -1.45 18.32
C GLU A 123 13.97 -1.60 19.60
N THR A 124 13.49 -2.43 20.53
CA THR A 124 14.08 -2.61 21.86
C THR A 124 15.34 -3.47 21.84
N GLU A 125 15.42 -4.43 20.91
CA GLU A 125 16.49 -5.43 20.89
C GLU A 125 17.69 -5.00 20.04
N ASN A 126 17.47 -4.30 18.93
CA ASN A 126 18.53 -4.02 17.95
C ASN A 126 19.04 -2.56 17.99
N GLY A 127 18.38 -1.65 18.71
CA GLY A 127 18.83 -0.27 18.93
C GLY A 127 18.92 0.62 17.68
N ILE A 128 18.76 0.07 16.48
CA ILE A 128 18.92 0.76 15.19
C ILE A 128 17.64 0.56 14.35
N PRO A 129 17.01 1.65 13.84
CA PRO A 129 15.70 1.58 13.19
C PRO A 129 15.73 1.04 11.75
N PHE A 130 16.81 0.42 11.29
CA PHE A 130 16.92 -0.11 9.92
C PHE A 130 15.89 -1.20 9.61
N TYR A 131 15.39 -1.91 10.63
CA TYR A 131 14.33 -2.87 10.44
C TYR A 131 13.09 -2.24 9.79
N LEU A 132 12.80 -0.95 10.03
CA LEU A 132 11.64 -0.23 9.47
C LEU A 132 11.69 -0.10 7.94
N VAL A 133 12.88 -0.11 7.33
CA VAL A 133 13.11 -0.06 5.87
C VAL A 133 13.52 -1.43 5.30
N SER A 134 13.14 -2.52 5.96
CA SER A 134 13.46 -3.88 5.51
C SER A 134 12.27 -4.60 4.84
N GLU A 135 12.58 -5.70 4.17
CA GLU A 135 11.58 -6.65 3.68
C GLU A 135 10.70 -7.18 4.82
N HIS A 136 11.25 -7.34 6.02
CA HIS A 136 10.49 -7.76 7.20
C HIS A 136 9.36 -6.77 7.51
N SER A 137 9.64 -5.47 7.47
CA SER A 137 8.63 -4.42 7.65
C SER A 137 7.59 -4.42 6.54
N LYS A 138 8.02 -4.54 5.28
CA LYS A 138 7.12 -4.65 4.13
C LYS A 138 6.14 -5.80 4.32
N ASN A 139 6.63 -6.98 4.71
CA ASN A 139 5.82 -8.17 4.92
C ASN A 139 4.85 -8.00 6.09
N TYR A 140 5.28 -7.36 7.18
CA TYR A 140 4.40 -7.05 8.31
C TYR A 140 3.22 -6.15 7.89
N PHE A 141 3.49 -5.01 7.23
CA PHE A 141 2.44 -4.09 6.79
C PHE A 141 1.54 -4.70 5.71
N SER A 142 2.11 -5.49 4.79
CA SER A 142 1.34 -6.25 3.81
C SER A 142 0.39 -7.24 4.49
N GLY A 143 0.87 -7.97 5.49
CA GLY A 143 0.05 -8.89 6.29
C GLY A 143 -1.11 -8.17 7.01
N LYS A 144 -0.83 -7.01 7.62
CA LYS A 144 -1.88 -6.19 8.26
C LYS A 144 -2.88 -5.64 7.25
N PHE A 145 -2.42 -5.21 6.08
CA PHE A 145 -3.30 -4.81 4.98
C PHE A 145 -4.28 -5.92 4.61
N TYR A 146 -3.80 -7.14 4.36
CA TYR A 146 -4.69 -8.27 4.00
C TYR A 146 -5.68 -8.60 5.11
N PHE A 147 -5.24 -8.57 6.37
CA PHE A 147 -6.11 -8.79 7.51
C PHE A 147 -7.24 -7.74 7.60
N VAL A 148 -6.89 -6.45 7.49
CA VAL A 148 -7.89 -5.37 7.53
C VAL A 148 -8.82 -5.45 6.32
N ALA A 149 -8.29 -5.74 5.13
CA ALA A 149 -9.10 -5.92 3.92
C ALA A 149 -10.12 -7.06 4.07
N PHE A 150 -9.73 -8.17 4.71
CA PHE A 150 -10.65 -9.26 5.02
C PHE A 150 -11.77 -8.83 6.00
N VAL A 151 -11.42 -8.09 7.06
CA VAL A 151 -12.42 -7.55 8.00
C VAL A 151 -13.38 -6.57 7.29
N LEU A 152 -12.86 -5.72 6.40
CA LEU A 152 -13.67 -4.81 5.59
C LEU A 152 -14.63 -5.57 4.66
N PHE A 153 -14.19 -6.69 4.08
CA PHE A 153 -15.05 -7.55 3.27
C PHE A 153 -16.21 -8.13 4.09
N LEU A 154 -15.95 -8.57 5.32
CA LEU A 154 -17.02 -9.02 6.23
C LEU A 154 -17.98 -7.88 6.60
N LEU A 155 -17.45 -6.69 6.91
CA LEU A 155 -18.25 -5.49 7.18
C LEU A 155 -19.15 -5.11 6.00
N LEU A 156 -18.65 -5.22 4.76
CA LEU A 156 -19.43 -5.02 3.55
C LEU A 156 -20.62 -6.00 3.47
N GLY A 157 -20.42 -7.26 3.85
CA GLY A 157 -21.49 -8.25 3.97
C GLY A 157 -22.56 -7.85 5.00
N VAL A 158 -22.15 -7.30 6.15
CA VAL A 158 -23.09 -6.79 7.15
C VAL A 158 -23.86 -5.57 6.64
N ILE A 159 -23.19 -4.62 5.97
CA ILE A 159 -23.84 -3.46 5.32
C ILE A 159 -24.89 -3.95 4.31
N PHE A 160 -24.57 -4.98 3.52
CA PHE A 160 -25.47 -5.56 2.55
C PHE A 160 -26.73 -6.16 3.19
N ILE A 161 -26.61 -6.84 4.33
CA ILE A 161 -27.75 -7.42 5.07
C ILE A 161 -28.62 -6.34 5.73
N LEU A 162 -28.00 -5.28 6.27
CA LEU A 162 -28.71 -4.20 6.96
C LEU A 162 -29.45 -3.27 6.00
N THR A 163 -28.98 -3.16 4.75
CA THR A 163 -29.58 -2.28 3.76
C THR A 163 -30.83 -2.91 3.15
N GLU A 164 -31.96 -2.20 3.22
CA GLU A 164 -33.25 -2.70 2.72
C GLU A 164 -33.24 -2.93 1.19
N ILE A 165 -32.58 -2.05 0.45
CA ILE A 165 -32.40 -2.18 -1.00
C ILE A 165 -30.94 -2.55 -1.28
N ARG A 166 -30.70 -3.79 -1.72
CA ARG A 166 -29.35 -4.33 -1.98
C ARG A 166 -28.47 -3.44 -2.87
N SER A 167 -29.05 -2.75 -3.86
CA SER A 167 -28.30 -1.81 -4.70
C SER A 167 -27.75 -0.60 -3.93
N ASN A 168 -28.45 -0.16 -2.88
CA ASN A 168 -27.99 0.95 -2.06
C ASN A 168 -26.77 0.59 -1.22
N ALA A 169 -26.56 -0.70 -0.89
CA ALA A 169 -25.37 -1.15 -0.18
C ALA A 169 -24.10 -0.90 -1.00
N PHE A 170 -24.13 -1.25 -2.30
CA PHE A 170 -23.01 -0.99 -3.22
C PHE A 170 -22.78 0.50 -3.46
N ILE A 171 -23.85 1.30 -3.59
CA ILE A 171 -23.72 2.76 -3.74
C ILE A 171 -23.08 3.37 -2.49
N LEU A 172 -23.51 2.95 -1.30
CA LEU A 172 -22.98 3.43 -0.03
C LEU A 172 -21.53 3.01 0.16
N ALA A 173 -21.20 1.73 -0.06
CA ALA A 173 -19.84 1.22 0.05
C ALA A 173 -18.90 1.90 -0.96
N GLY A 174 -19.30 2.00 -2.23
CA GLY A 174 -18.53 2.70 -3.26
C GLY A 174 -18.33 4.18 -2.93
N GLY A 175 -19.37 4.85 -2.45
CA GLY A 175 -19.28 6.25 -1.98
C GLY A 175 -18.30 6.43 -0.81
N LEU A 176 -18.31 5.52 0.17
CA LEU A 176 -17.36 5.54 1.28
C LEU A 176 -15.92 5.23 0.84
N ILE A 177 -15.72 4.32 -0.12
CA ILE A 177 -14.39 4.03 -0.68
C ILE A 177 -13.84 5.27 -1.40
N VAL A 178 -14.65 5.94 -2.23
CA VAL A 178 -14.26 7.19 -2.89
C VAL A 178 -13.97 8.29 -1.87
N LEU A 179 -14.81 8.44 -0.85
CA LEU A 179 -14.59 9.44 0.20
C LEU A 179 -13.30 9.14 0.98
N ALA A 180 -13.02 7.87 1.26
CA ALA A 180 -11.84 7.42 2.00
C ALA A 180 -10.56 7.54 1.17
N SER A 181 -10.64 7.64 -0.16
CA SER A 181 -9.45 7.85 -0.98
C SER A 181 -8.95 9.30 -0.92
N LEU A 182 -9.85 10.28 -0.72
CA LEU A 182 -9.49 11.71 -0.77
C LEU A 182 -8.34 12.13 0.16
N PRO A 183 -8.26 11.66 1.43
CA PRO A 183 -7.13 11.99 2.30
C PRO A 183 -5.77 11.60 1.71
N PHE A 184 -5.70 10.50 0.95
CA PHE A 184 -4.45 10.03 0.32
C PHE A 184 -3.99 10.89 -0.84
N SER A 185 -4.89 11.65 -1.48
CA SER A 185 -4.51 12.62 -2.52
C SER A 185 -3.80 13.86 -1.98
N LYS A 186 -3.94 14.14 -0.67
CA LYS A 186 -3.40 15.35 -0.02
C LYS A 186 -2.52 15.01 1.18
N LEU A 187 -1.94 13.81 1.17
CA LEU A 187 -1.15 13.32 2.29
C LEU A 187 0.13 14.15 2.46
N ASP A 188 0.73 14.64 1.36
CA ASP A 188 1.87 15.58 1.39
C ASP A 188 1.57 16.84 2.20
N TRP A 189 0.36 17.40 2.04
CA TRP A 189 -0.06 18.57 2.81
C TRP A 189 -0.17 18.26 4.30
N PHE A 190 -0.76 17.11 4.64
CA PHE A 190 -0.85 16.66 6.02
C PHE A 190 0.55 16.44 6.62
N VAL A 191 1.43 15.73 5.93
CA VAL A 191 2.81 15.48 6.38
C VAL A 191 3.56 16.79 6.54
N SER A 192 3.42 17.74 5.61
CA SER A 192 4.11 19.04 5.67
C SER A 192 3.76 19.88 6.92
N ILE A 193 2.54 19.75 7.46
CA ILE A 193 2.13 20.43 8.69
C ILE A 193 2.92 19.89 9.88
N PHE A 194 3.15 18.58 9.89
CA PHE A 194 3.88 17.93 10.97
C PHE A 194 5.40 18.01 10.76
N ALA A 195 5.88 18.07 9.50
CA ALA A 195 7.28 17.90 9.05
C ALA A 195 8.32 18.88 9.62
N ARG A 196 7.94 19.78 10.54
CA ARG A 196 8.88 20.64 11.29
C ARG A 196 9.72 19.88 12.34
N ILE A 197 9.60 18.56 12.41
CA ILE A 197 10.29 17.69 13.35
C ILE A 197 11.18 16.75 12.54
N ASP A 198 12.48 16.70 12.81
CA ASP A 198 13.49 15.94 12.05
C ASP A 198 13.11 14.46 11.84
N PHE A 199 12.34 13.89 12.77
CA PHE A 199 11.78 12.54 12.69
C PHE A 199 10.93 12.28 11.44
N LEU A 200 10.35 13.32 10.81
CA LEU A 200 9.35 13.16 9.75
C LEU A 200 9.91 13.07 8.32
N GLN A 201 11.20 13.36 8.12
CA GLN A 201 11.83 13.07 6.83
C GLN A 201 11.75 11.57 6.52
N PHE A 202 12.02 10.74 7.53
CA PHE A 202 11.88 9.28 7.43
C PHE A 202 10.42 8.83 7.16
N PHE A 203 9.43 9.51 7.75
CA PHE A 203 8.02 9.20 7.49
C PHE A 203 7.58 9.59 6.09
N THR A 204 8.12 10.67 5.54
CA THR A 204 7.73 11.16 4.21
C THR A 204 7.98 10.10 3.14
N PHE A 205 9.12 9.39 3.24
CA PHE A 205 9.44 8.25 2.38
C PHE A 205 8.39 7.13 2.45
N MET A 206 7.90 6.79 3.65
CA MET A 206 6.87 5.76 3.85
C MET A 206 5.51 6.10 3.21
N PHE A 207 5.34 7.34 2.72
CA PHE A 207 4.12 7.79 2.04
C PHE A 207 4.32 8.14 0.57
N ASN A 208 5.49 7.86 -0.02
CA ASN A 208 5.77 8.15 -1.45
C ASN A 208 4.72 7.51 -2.40
N GLU A 209 4.22 6.33 -2.06
CA GLU A 209 3.20 5.61 -2.84
C GLU A 209 1.74 6.00 -2.48
N ALA A 210 1.51 7.06 -1.69
CA ALA A 210 0.17 7.47 -1.28
C ALA A 210 -0.75 7.81 -2.47
N PHE A 211 -0.21 8.47 -3.51
CA PHE A 211 -0.97 8.82 -4.70
C PHE A 211 -1.38 7.57 -5.52
N SER A 212 -0.48 6.61 -5.66
CA SER A 212 -0.74 5.31 -6.30
C SER A 212 -1.89 4.57 -5.59
N VAL A 213 -1.89 4.58 -4.24
CA VAL A 213 -2.98 4.01 -3.44
C VAL A 213 -4.29 4.79 -3.60
N PHE A 214 -4.23 6.13 -3.61
CA PHE A 214 -5.39 6.99 -3.90
C PHE A 214 -6.07 6.59 -5.21
N VAL A 215 -5.31 6.45 -6.30
CA VAL A 215 -5.84 6.09 -7.61
C VAL A 215 -6.45 4.69 -7.57
N LYS A 216 -5.78 3.70 -6.97
CA LYS A 216 -6.30 2.33 -6.80
C LYS A 216 -7.64 2.34 -6.07
N PHE A 217 -7.74 3.03 -4.94
CA PHE A 217 -8.99 3.13 -4.17
C PHE A 217 -10.08 3.86 -4.93
N LEU A 218 -9.75 4.96 -5.62
CA LEU A 218 -10.71 5.73 -6.40
C LEU A 218 -11.29 4.87 -7.53
N VAL A 219 -10.46 4.14 -8.28
CA VAL A 219 -10.91 3.25 -9.36
C VAL A 219 -11.83 2.17 -8.80
N TRP A 220 -11.43 1.49 -7.72
CA TRP A 220 -12.27 0.47 -7.08
C TRP A 220 -13.59 1.05 -6.55
N GLY A 221 -13.55 2.22 -5.92
CA GLY A 221 -14.73 2.92 -5.43
C GLY A 221 -15.71 3.27 -6.55
N VAL A 222 -15.22 3.80 -7.67
CA VAL A 222 -16.03 4.12 -8.86
C VAL A 222 -16.62 2.87 -9.49
N LEU A 223 -15.85 1.77 -9.60
CA LEU A 223 -16.36 0.49 -10.13
C LEU A 223 -17.49 -0.07 -9.26
N VAL A 224 -17.31 -0.09 -7.93
CA VAL A 224 -18.33 -0.56 -6.98
C VAL A 224 -19.57 0.32 -7.00
N LEU A 225 -19.40 1.64 -7.04
CA LEU A 225 -20.49 2.61 -7.13
C LEU A 225 -21.27 2.44 -8.43
N GLY A 226 -20.56 2.33 -9.57
CA GLY A 226 -21.14 2.09 -10.89
C GLY A 226 -21.94 0.79 -10.94
N ALA A 227 -21.40 -0.30 -10.39
CA ALA A 227 -22.12 -1.57 -10.27
C ALA A 227 -23.43 -1.41 -9.46
N GLY A 228 -23.40 -0.65 -8.37
CA GLY A 228 -24.58 -0.32 -7.57
C GLY A 228 -25.65 0.46 -8.34
N ILE A 229 -25.23 1.45 -9.14
CA ILE A 229 -26.14 2.24 -9.99
C ILE A 229 -26.77 1.35 -11.07
N ILE A 230 -25.96 0.58 -11.79
CA ILE A 230 -26.44 -0.33 -12.85
C ILE A 230 -27.45 -1.32 -12.25
N TRP A 231 -27.12 -1.96 -11.13
CA TRP A 231 -28.02 -2.89 -10.44
C TRP A 231 -29.35 -2.24 -10.06
N LYS A 232 -29.31 -0.99 -9.60
CA LYS A 232 -30.52 -0.22 -9.26
C LYS A 232 -31.42 -0.06 -10.48
N PHE A 233 -30.88 0.38 -11.62
CA PHE A 233 -31.63 0.56 -12.87
C PHE A 233 -32.25 -0.74 -13.38
N PHE A 234 -31.51 -1.85 -13.37
CA PHE A 234 -32.06 -3.16 -13.77
C PHE A 234 -33.22 -3.59 -12.87
N SER A 235 -33.07 -3.46 -11.54
CA SER A 235 -34.13 -3.86 -10.59
C SER A 235 -35.42 -3.06 -10.77
N VAL A 236 -35.32 -1.77 -11.11
CA VAL A 236 -36.47 -0.91 -11.39
C VAL A 236 -37.09 -1.27 -12.75
N GLY A 237 -36.27 -1.55 -13.77
CA GLY A 237 -36.73 -2.00 -15.09
C GLY A 237 -37.56 -3.30 -15.02
N PHE A 238 -37.13 -4.29 -14.23
CA PHE A 238 -37.89 -5.52 -14.01
C PHE A 238 -39.25 -5.27 -13.32
N LYS A 239 -39.32 -4.32 -12.37
CA LYS A 239 -40.59 -3.94 -11.73
C LYS A 239 -41.55 -3.29 -12.72
N ILE A 240 -41.06 -2.42 -13.61
CA ILE A 240 -41.89 -1.76 -14.63
C ILE A 240 -42.44 -2.78 -15.63
N ASN A 241 -41.63 -3.74 -16.08
CA ASN A 241 -42.09 -4.77 -17.02
C ASN A 241 -43.24 -5.61 -16.44
N SER A 242 -43.13 -6.01 -15.17
CA SER A 242 -44.21 -6.73 -14.45
C SER A 242 -45.47 -5.89 -14.24
N PHE A 243 -45.35 -4.55 -14.16
CA PHE A 243 -46.48 -3.64 -14.02
C PHE A 243 -47.19 -3.40 -15.35
N VAL A 244 -46.44 -3.34 -16.46
CA VAL A 244 -46.97 -3.21 -17.82
C VAL A 244 -47.69 -4.49 -18.27
N GLU A 245 -47.18 -5.67 -17.92
CA GLU A 245 -47.85 -6.95 -18.19
C GLU A 245 -49.20 -7.06 -17.46
N LYS A 246 -49.31 -6.55 -16.22
CA LYS A 246 -50.60 -6.48 -15.51
C LYS A 246 -51.63 -5.59 -16.20
N PHE A 247 -51.21 -4.51 -16.87
CA PHE A 247 -52.12 -3.63 -17.63
C PHE A 247 -52.51 -4.18 -19.01
N LYS A 248 -51.73 -5.12 -19.58
CA LYS A 248 -52.08 -5.80 -20.85
C LYS A 248 -53.01 -7.00 -20.68
N GLY A 249 -53.32 -7.43 -19.45
CA GLY A 249 -53.98 -8.70 -19.14
C GLY A 249 -55.51 -8.74 -19.06
N GLU A 250 -56.25 -7.62 -19.07
CA GLU A 250 -57.72 -7.65 -18.97
C GLU A 250 -58.43 -7.17 -20.25
N LYS A 251 -58.21 -7.85 -21.39
CA LYS A 251 -59.26 -7.93 -22.42
C LYS A 251 -60.10 -9.17 -22.14
N LYS A 252 -61.10 -9.05 -21.26
CA LYS A 252 -62.16 -10.06 -21.11
C LYS A 252 -62.86 -10.22 -22.46
N VAL A 253 -62.54 -11.29 -23.18
CA VAL A 253 -63.31 -11.75 -24.34
C VAL A 253 -64.65 -12.24 -23.78
N VAL A 254 -65.66 -11.37 -23.80
CA VAL A 254 -67.05 -11.76 -23.55
C VAL A 254 -67.47 -12.68 -24.69
N LYS A 255 -67.40 -14.00 -24.47
CA LYS A 255 -68.08 -14.98 -25.32
C LYS A 255 -69.58 -14.69 -25.21
N LYS A 256 -70.16 -14.10 -26.26
CA LYS A 256 -71.62 -14.11 -26.45
C LYS A 256 -72.02 -15.56 -26.71
N GLU A 257 -72.64 -16.20 -25.73
CA GLU A 257 -73.44 -17.39 -25.98
C GLU A 257 -74.62 -16.99 -26.86
N ILE A 258 -74.67 -17.52 -28.07
CA ILE A 258 -75.84 -17.45 -28.94
C ILE A 258 -76.81 -18.49 -28.38
N VAL A 259 -77.83 -18.02 -27.66
CA VAL A 259 -79.00 -18.84 -27.33
C VAL A 259 -79.83 -19.01 -28.60
N LYS A 260 -80.19 -20.27 -28.87
CA LYS A 260 -80.92 -20.78 -30.03
C LYS A 260 -82.19 -20.02 -30.37
#